data_AF-A0A8B7QE51-F1
#
_entry.id   AF-A0A8B7QE51-F1
#
_cell.length_a   1.000
_cell.length_b   1.000
_cell.length_c   1.000
_cell.angle_alpha   90.00
_cell.angle_beta   90.00
_cell.angle_gamma   90.00
#
_symmetry.space_group_name_H-M   'P 1'
#
loop_
_entity.id
_entity.type
_entity.pdbx_description
1 polymer ?
#
loop_
_entity_poly.entity_id
_entity_poly.type
_entity_poly.pdbx_seq_one_letter_code
_entity_poly.pdbx_strand_id
1 'polypeptide(L)'
;MVWGFGPETTYRVLLRVGSGGDRPTWVSLQDKYRHRVRVPNMRSLLIANLTREDSGQYRARGSFSGGREFTQVFQLTVNEPVPLPQILAKSLSVTADWCNITLECRAVGASEDLNVTWWHSDLPRKWQQTGTLGQGLSTWSLAVRLPLDQANTSLTCNASNQVDLKTATTTLGDVCAQGRPLTTSGRKETCHYCLQ
;
A
#
# COMPACT_ATOMS: atom_id res chain seq x y z
N MET A 1 9.40 23.15 -27.19
CA MET A 1 8.41 22.52 -26.29
C MET A 1 8.29 23.32 -25.01
N VAL A 2 7.09 23.45 -24.44
CA VAL A 2 6.81 24.12 -23.17
C VAL A 2 6.17 23.11 -22.22
N TRP A 3 6.71 23.00 -21.01
CA TRP A 3 6.16 22.15 -19.96
C TRP A 3 5.55 23.01 -18.85
N GLY A 4 4.38 22.61 -18.38
CA GLY A 4 3.66 23.28 -17.29
C GLY A 4 3.10 22.31 -16.28
N PHE A 5 2.82 22.83 -15.08
CA PHE A 5 2.25 22.09 -13.95
C PHE A 5 1.16 22.90 -13.27
N GLY A 6 0.04 22.26 -12.96
CA GLY A 6 -1.10 22.85 -12.25
C GLY A 6 -2.42 22.68 -12.99
N PRO A 7 -3.51 23.23 -12.44
CA PRO A 7 -4.86 23.06 -12.98
C PRO A 7 -5.02 23.73 -14.34
N GLU A 8 -6.06 23.33 -15.08
CA GLU A 8 -6.26 23.70 -16.48
C GLU A 8 -6.21 25.21 -16.77
N THR A 9 -6.82 26.03 -15.90
CA THR A 9 -6.95 27.47 -16.11
C THR A 9 -5.81 28.31 -15.53
N THR A 10 -5.02 27.77 -14.59
CA THR A 10 -3.99 28.54 -13.84
C THR A 10 -2.65 27.81 -13.69
N TYR A 11 -2.35 26.87 -14.59
CA TYR A 11 -1.08 26.17 -14.60
C TYR A 11 0.12 27.13 -14.74
N ARG A 12 1.24 26.75 -14.13
CA ARG A 12 2.51 27.48 -14.21
C ARG A 12 3.41 26.83 -15.24
N VAL A 13 4.06 27.66 -16.07
CA VAL A 13 5.09 27.17 -16.98
C VAL A 13 6.35 26.86 -16.16
N LEU A 14 6.81 25.61 -16.23
CA LEU A 14 8.00 25.14 -15.54
C LEU A 14 9.25 25.52 -16.33
N LEU A 15 9.32 25.07 -17.58
CA LEU A 15 10.50 25.18 -18.42
C LEU A 15 10.16 25.13 -19.91
N ARG A 16 11.06 25.67 -20.72
CA ARG A 16 11.03 25.63 -22.17
C ARG A 16 12.22 24.80 -22.67
N VAL A 17 11.95 23.94 -23.65
CA VAL A 17 12.94 23.07 -24.29
C VAL A 17 13.06 23.48 -25.75
N GLY A 18 14.25 23.93 -26.15
CA GLY A 18 14.60 24.25 -27.54
C GLY A 18 14.96 23.00 -28.35
N SER A 19 15.12 23.17 -29.66
CA SER A 19 15.66 22.14 -30.56
C SER A 19 17.18 22.05 -30.45
N GLY A 20 17.74 20.84 -30.48
CA GLY A 20 19.20 20.65 -30.65
C GLY A 20 19.98 20.22 -29.40
N GLY A 21 19.32 19.79 -28.32
CA GLY A 21 20.03 19.34 -27.11
C GLY A 21 20.41 20.47 -26.15
N ASP A 22 19.92 21.69 -26.40
CA ASP A 22 20.09 22.82 -25.51
C ASP A 22 19.54 22.53 -24.11
N ARG A 23 20.20 23.09 -23.10
CA ARG A 23 19.74 23.00 -21.70
C ARG A 23 18.35 23.64 -21.60
N PRO A 24 17.43 23.05 -20.83
CA PRO A 24 16.10 23.63 -20.66
C PRO A 24 16.18 25.01 -19.98
N THR A 25 15.39 25.95 -20.49
CA THR A 25 15.24 27.28 -19.91
C THR A 25 14.14 27.24 -18.85
N TRP A 26 14.52 27.38 -17.58
CA TRP A 26 13.59 27.41 -16.45
C TRP A 26 12.80 28.73 -16.42
N VAL A 27 11.53 28.65 -16.04
CA VAL A 27 10.61 29.79 -15.97
C VAL A 27 10.07 29.96 -14.56
N SER A 28 9.69 28.86 -13.90
CA SER A 28 9.22 28.89 -12.52
C SER A 28 9.49 27.56 -11.82
N LEU A 29 9.33 27.54 -10.48
CA LEU A 29 9.50 26.36 -9.64
C LEU A 29 10.88 25.70 -9.78
N GLN A 30 11.90 26.51 -10.10
CA GLN A 30 13.26 26.03 -10.32
C GLN A 30 13.82 25.36 -9.06
N ASP A 31 13.58 25.93 -7.88
CA ASP A 31 14.06 25.37 -6.60
C ASP A 31 13.51 23.96 -6.34
N LYS A 32 12.26 23.70 -6.75
CA LYS A 32 11.59 22.41 -6.58
C LYS A 32 12.08 21.34 -7.57
N TYR A 33 12.36 21.74 -8.81
CA TYR A 33 12.51 20.79 -9.93
C TYR A 33 13.90 20.74 -10.57
N ARG A 34 14.73 21.79 -10.46
CA ARG A 34 16.00 21.91 -11.22
C ARG A 34 16.96 20.74 -11.03
N HIS A 35 17.02 20.19 -9.82
CA HIS A 35 17.95 19.11 -9.48
C HIS A 35 17.43 17.70 -9.79
N ARG A 36 16.12 17.57 -10.01
CA ARG A 36 15.43 16.28 -10.17
C ARG A 36 14.88 16.07 -11.58
N VAL A 37 14.69 17.14 -12.34
CA VAL A 37 14.17 17.07 -13.70
C VAL A 37 15.30 16.87 -14.72
N ARG A 38 15.10 15.92 -15.62
CA ARG A 38 15.92 15.69 -16.81
C ARG A 38 15.03 15.77 -18.04
N VAL A 39 15.61 16.20 -19.15
CA VAL A 39 14.92 16.33 -20.44
C VAL A 39 15.68 15.47 -21.45
N PRO A 40 15.36 14.17 -21.57
CA PRO A 40 16.08 13.27 -22.47
C PRO A 40 15.94 13.65 -23.94
N ASN A 41 14.79 14.23 -24.31
CA ASN A 41 14.53 14.77 -25.64
C ASN A 41 13.43 15.85 -25.55
N MET A 42 13.15 16.54 -26.65
CA MET A 42 12.16 17.64 -26.68
C MET A 42 10.74 17.24 -26.23
N ARG A 43 10.37 15.97 -26.31
CA ARG A 43 9.01 15.45 -26.07
C ARG A 43 8.89 14.66 -24.77
N SER A 44 9.96 14.51 -24.01
CA SER A 44 9.98 13.70 -22.79
C SER A 44 10.54 14.51 -21.61
N LEU A 45 9.85 14.40 -20.48
CA LEU A 45 10.26 14.96 -19.20
C LEU A 45 10.41 13.83 -18.20
N LEU A 46 11.56 13.75 -17.54
CA LEU A 46 11.81 12.80 -16.46
C LEU A 46 11.94 13.58 -15.15
N ILE A 47 11.16 13.22 -14.14
CA ILE A 47 11.22 13.80 -12.81
C ILE A 47 11.65 12.70 -11.85
N ALA A 48 12.83 12.83 -11.25
CA ALA A 48 13.35 11.87 -10.27
C ALA A 48 12.90 12.22 -8.84
N ASN A 49 13.02 11.25 -7.92
CA ASN A 49 12.73 11.41 -6.49
C ASN A 49 11.38 12.09 -6.23
N LEU A 50 10.31 11.56 -6.82
CA LEU A 50 8.96 12.13 -6.72
C LEU A 50 8.49 12.20 -5.27
N THR A 51 7.73 13.26 -4.95
CA THR A 51 7.00 13.40 -3.69
C THR A 51 5.51 13.54 -3.97
N ARG A 52 4.67 13.39 -2.93
CA ARG A 52 3.21 13.56 -3.08
C ARG A 52 2.79 14.89 -3.69
N GLU A 53 3.51 15.95 -3.35
CA GLU A 53 3.27 17.30 -3.89
C GLU A 53 3.59 17.44 -5.37
N ASP A 54 4.24 16.46 -5.99
CA ASP A 54 4.46 16.41 -7.43
C ASP A 54 3.23 15.85 -8.17
N SER A 55 2.24 15.29 -7.45
CA SER A 55 0.97 14.85 -8.04
C SER A 55 0.19 16.02 -8.63
N GLY A 56 -0.42 15.81 -9.79
CA GLY A 56 -1.23 16.82 -10.46
C GLY A 56 -1.18 16.71 -11.98
N GLN A 57 -1.73 17.74 -12.63
CA GLN A 57 -1.74 17.83 -14.08
C GLN A 57 -0.44 18.45 -14.59
N TYR A 58 0.24 17.69 -15.45
CA TYR A 58 1.35 18.15 -16.26
C TYR A 58 0.87 18.38 -17.68
N ARG A 59 1.37 19.43 -18.33
CA ARG A 59 0.98 19.78 -19.69
C ARG A 59 2.22 20.03 -20.53
N ALA A 60 2.22 19.45 -21.73
CA ALA A 60 3.24 19.68 -22.74
C ALA A 60 2.58 20.40 -23.93
N ARG A 61 3.02 21.64 -24.21
CA ARG A 61 2.61 22.41 -25.40
C ARG A 61 3.76 22.56 -26.37
N GLY A 62 3.51 22.31 -27.65
CA GLY A 62 4.51 22.42 -28.70
C GLY A 62 3.91 22.95 -29.98
N SER A 63 4.80 23.39 -30.87
CA SER A 63 4.46 23.81 -32.23
C SER A 63 5.32 23.03 -33.23
N PHE A 64 4.69 22.64 -34.33
CA PHE A 64 5.36 22.04 -35.48
C PHE A 64 5.65 23.11 -36.54
N SER A 65 6.62 22.83 -37.41
CA SER A 65 6.87 23.61 -38.62
C SER A 65 5.57 23.66 -39.45
N GLY A 66 5.07 24.87 -39.71
CA GLY A 66 3.76 25.10 -40.35
C GLY A 66 2.67 25.63 -39.40
N GLY A 67 3.03 26.07 -38.19
CA GLY A 67 2.12 26.79 -37.28
C GLY A 67 1.12 25.90 -36.54
N ARG A 68 1.16 24.58 -36.72
CA ARG A 68 0.32 23.63 -35.98
C ARG A 68 0.79 23.54 -34.54
N GLU A 69 -0.09 23.86 -33.60
CA GLU A 69 0.15 23.66 -32.18
C GLU A 69 -0.46 22.35 -31.69
N PHE A 70 0.14 21.77 -30.65
CA PHE A 70 -0.43 20.65 -29.93
C PHE A 70 -0.27 20.87 -28.43
N THR A 71 -1.22 20.31 -27.68
CA THR A 71 -1.21 20.29 -26.22
C THR A 71 -1.56 18.90 -25.76
N GLN A 72 -0.70 18.30 -24.94
CA GLN A 72 -0.95 17.02 -24.27
C GLN A 72 -0.99 17.24 -22.76
N VAL A 73 -1.99 16.67 -22.10
CA VAL A 73 -2.14 16.69 -20.64
C VAL A 73 -1.85 15.29 -20.09
N PHE A 74 -1.15 15.24 -18.97
CA PHE A 74 -0.79 14.03 -18.24
C PHE A 74 -1.22 14.20 -16.78
N GLN A 75 -2.00 13.26 -16.25
CA GLN A 75 -2.32 13.20 -14.83
C GLN A 75 -1.27 12.34 -14.12
N LEU A 76 -0.49 12.94 -13.21
CA LEU A 76 0.46 12.22 -12.37
C LEU A 76 -0.15 12.04 -10.97
N THR A 77 -0.19 10.79 -10.50
CA THR A 77 -0.51 10.44 -9.10
C THR A 77 0.73 9.78 -8.51
N VAL A 78 1.25 10.35 -7.41
CA VAL A 78 2.39 9.80 -6.68
C VAL A 78 1.86 9.17 -5.39
N ASN A 79 1.83 7.83 -5.35
CA ASN A 79 1.43 7.09 -4.17
C ASN A 79 2.64 6.84 -3.25
N GLU A 80 2.39 6.82 -1.94
CA GLU A 80 3.41 6.40 -0.98
C GLU A 80 3.54 4.88 -0.93
N PRO A 81 4.70 4.35 -0.53
CA PRO A 81 4.87 2.91 -0.32
C PRO A 81 3.82 2.38 0.67
N VAL A 82 3.29 1.18 0.40
CA VAL A 82 2.33 0.55 1.30
C VAL A 82 3.08 0.15 2.58
N PRO A 83 2.61 0.48 3.79
CA PRO A 83 3.20 -0.04 5.01
C PRO A 83 2.95 -1.55 5.12
N LEU A 84 3.83 -2.29 5.79
CA LEU A 84 3.61 -3.72 6.01
C LEU A 84 2.34 -3.91 6.86
N PRO A 85 1.31 -4.64 6.39
CA PRO A 85 0.11 -4.87 7.17
C PRO A 85 0.40 -5.72 8.41
N GLN A 86 -0.40 -5.55 9.44
CA GLN A 86 -0.34 -6.30 10.69
C GLN A 86 -1.68 -7.01 10.91
N ILE A 87 -1.62 -8.29 11.28
CA ILE A 87 -2.79 -9.07 11.64
C ILE A 87 -2.87 -9.16 13.15
N LEU A 88 -4.01 -8.76 13.72
CA LEU A 88 -4.26 -8.78 15.16
C LEU A 88 -5.52 -9.58 15.47
N ALA A 89 -5.51 -10.38 16.53
CA ALA A 89 -6.72 -11.03 17.03
C ALA A 89 -7.51 -10.05 17.92
N LYS A 90 -8.74 -9.72 17.50
CA LYS A 90 -9.68 -8.89 18.27
C LYS A 90 -10.44 -9.68 19.31
N SER A 91 -10.85 -10.90 18.95
CA SER A 91 -11.58 -11.81 19.83
C SER A 91 -11.24 -13.24 19.46
N LEU A 92 -11.04 -14.09 20.46
CA LEU A 92 -10.71 -15.49 20.29
C LEU A 92 -11.56 -16.33 21.25
N SER A 93 -12.24 -17.34 20.72
CA SER A 93 -12.99 -18.34 21.47
C SER A 93 -12.67 -19.72 20.92
N VAL A 94 -12.04 -20.56 21.74
CA VAL A 94 -11.58 -21.90 21.36
C VAL A 94 -12.37 -22.93 22.17
N THR A 95 -13.00 -23.87 21.48
CA THR A 95 -13.63 -25.06 22.09
C THR A 95 -12.84 -26.32 21.69
N ALA A 96 -13.30 -27.49 22.13
CA ALA A 96 -12.65 -28.77 21.80
C ALA A 96 -12.56 -29.02 20.28
N ASP A 97 -13.56 -28.55 19.53
CA ASP A 97 -13.69 -28.86 18.10
C ASP A 97 -13.54 -27.62 17.19
N TRP A 98 -13.70 -26.40 17.73
CA TRP A 98 -13.79 -25.18 16.93
C TRP A 98 -12.91 -24.05 17.45
N CYS A 99 -12.42 -23.22 16.52
CA CYS A 99 -11.84 -21.93 16.81
C CYS A 99 -12.66 -20.83 16.14
N ASN A 100 -13.24 -19.94 16.95
CA ASN A 100 -13.96 -18.75 16.50
C ASN A 100 -13.11 -17.52 16.78
N ILE A 101 -12.74 -16.80 15.72
CA ILE A 101 -11.81 -15.69 15.79
C ILE A 101 -12.28 -14.50 14.96
N THR A 102 -12.09 -13.30 15.50
CA THR A 102 -12.14 -12.07 14.73
C THR A 102 -10.72 -11.54 14.59
N LEU A 103 -10.22 -11.46 13.36
CA LEU A 103 -8.95 -10.85 13.02
C LEU A 103 -9.16 -9.43 12.50
N GLU A 104 -8.21 -8.55 12.76
CA GLU A 104 -8.11 -7.23 12.17
C GLU A 104 -6.82 -7.12 11.37
N CYS A 105 -6.95 -6.62 10.14
CA CYS A 105 -5.81 -6.19 9.37
C CYS A 105 -5.63 -4.68 9.52
N ARG A 106 -4.44 -4.27 9.94
CA ARG A 106 -4.07 -2.87 10.13
C ARG A 106 -2.90 -2.51 9.24
N ALA A 107 -2.99 -1.37 8.57
CA ALA A 107 -1.89 -0.77 7.82
C ALA A 107 -1.43 0.50 8.56
N VAL A 108 -0.78 0.32 9.71
CA VAL A 108 -0.35 1.45 10.55
C VAL A 108 0.67 2.30 9.79
N GLY A 109 0.44 3.61 9.75
CA GLY A 109 1.26 4.53 8.96
C GLY A 109 0.80 4.69 7.51
N ALA A 110 -0.33 4.09 7.12
CA ALA A 110 -0.97 4.40 5.85
C ALA A 110 -1.49 5.85 5.88
N SER A 111 -1.03 6.62 4.92
CA SER A 111 -1.31 8.05 4.74
C SER A 111 -2.29 8.31 3.58
N GLU A 112 -2.77 7.24 2.93
CA GLU A 112 -3.71 7.19 1.82
C GLU A 112 -4.66 5.99 2.03
N ASP A 113 -5.80 6.03 1.36
CA ASP A 113 -6.74 4.91 1.33
C ASP A 113 -6.10 3.71 0.63
N LEU A 114 -6.13 2.56 1.30
CA LEU A 114 -5.59 1.31 0.79
C LEU A 114 -6.72 0.33 0.48
N ASN A 115 -6.56 -0.40 -0.62
CA ASN A 115 -7.40 -1.55 -0.91
C ASN A 115 -6.94 -2.72 -0.04
N VAL A 116 -7.83 -3.23 0.81
CA VAL A 116 -7.54 -4.34 1.70
C VAL A 116 -8.41 -5.54 1.39
N THR A 117 -7.76 -6.69 1.24
CA THR A 117 -8.41 -7.96 0.90
C THR A 117 -7.93 -9.07 1.83
N TRP A 118 -8.87 -9.89 2.28
CA TRP A 118 -8.55 -11.10 3.05
C TRP A 118 -8.59 -12.34 2.16
N TRP A 119 -7.64 -13.23 2.41
CA TRP A 119 -7.42 -14.47 1.68
C TRP A 119 -7.26 -15.63 2.65
N HIS A 120 -7.80 -16.78 2.28
CA HIS A 120 -7.74 -18.01 3.05
C HIS A 120 -7.28 -19.13 2.12
N SER A 121 -6.22 -19.87 2.47
CA SER A 121 -5.67 -20.90 1.55
C SER A 121 -6.66 -22.00 1.20
N ASP A 122 -7.57 -22.33 2.12
CA ASP A 122 -8.40 -23.53 2.00
C ASP A 122 -9.84 -23.20 1.55
N LEU A 123 -10.12 -21.92 1.22
CA LEU A 123 -11.41 -21.49 0.68
C LEU A 123 -11.27 -21.08 -0.79
N PRO A 124 -12.20 -21.51 -1.66
CA PRO A 124 -12.23 -21.08 -3.06
C PRO A 124 -12.23 -19.55 -3.20
N ARG A 125 -11.53 -19.01 -4.20
CA ARG A 125 -11.39 -17.56 -4.47
C ARG A 125 -12.71 -16.77 -4.49
N LYS A 126 -13.83 -17.43 -4.78
CA LYS A 126 -15.18 -16.82 -4.76
C LYS A 126 -15.66 -16.37 -3.37
N TRP A 127 -15.01 -16.81 -2.29
CA TRP A 127 -15.35 -16.44 -0.90
C TRP A 127 -14.43 -15.37 -0.31
N GLN A 128 -13.67 -14.68 -1.17
CA GLN A 128 -12.85 -13.54 -0.76
C GLN A 128 -13.70 -12.39 -0.23
N GLN A 129 -13.24 -11.78 0.85
CA GLN A 129 -13.84 -10.56 1.39
C GLN A 129 -12.95 -9.38 1.01
N THR A 130 -13.52 -8.49 0.20
CA THR A 130 -12.87 -7.27 -0.31
C THR A 130 -13.53 -6.06 0.29
N GLY A 131 -12.74 -5.09 0.73
CA GLY A 131 -13.22 -3.79 1.19
C GLY A 131 -12.23 -2.68 0.85
N THR A 132 -12.67 -1.44 1.01
CA THR A 132 -11.81 -0.25 0.89
C THR A 132 -11.67 0.37 2.27
N LEU A 133 -10.44 0.55 2.75
CA LEU A 133 -10.19 1.33 3.96
C LEU A 133 -10.20 2.81 3.57
N GLY A 134 -11.30 3.51 3.90
CA GLY A 134 -11.39 4.95 3.74
C GLY A 134 -10.76 5.70 4.92
N GLN A 135 -10.42 6.98 4.72
CA GLN A 135 -9.94 7.89 5.76
C GLN A 135 -10.78 7.79 7.05
N GLY A 136 -10.17 7.24 8.10
CA GLY A 136 -10.77 7.12 9.45
C GLY A 136 -11.05 5.68 9.91
N LEU A 137 -11.07 4.70 9.01
CA LEU A 137 -11.10 3.27 9.37
C LEU A 137 -9.70 2.69 9.15
N SER A 138 -8.96 2.43 10.22
CA SER A 138 -7.59 1.89 10.18
C SER A 138 -7.54 0.35 10.22
N THR A 139 -8.72 -0.30 10.18
CA THR A 139 -8.87 -1.73 10.48
C THR A 139 -9.89 -2.39 9.56
N TRP A 140 -9.52 -3.48 8.89
CA TRP A 140 -10.45 -4.35 8.16
C TRP A 140 -10.60 -5.70 8.87
N SER A 141 -11.81 -6.00 9.33
CA SER A 141 -12.08 -7.16 10.18
C SER A 141 -12.50 -8.39 9.37
N LEU A 142 -11.99 -9.55 9.77
CA LEU A 142 -12.37 -10.85 9.26
C LEU A 142 -12.85 -11.72 10.43
N ALA A 143 -14.13 -12.10 10.41
CA ALA A 143 -14.67 -13.09 11.34
C ALA A 143 -14.60 -14.49 10.71
N VAL A 144 -14.02 -15.43 11.42
CA VAL A 144 -13.76 -16.79 10.94
C VAL A 144 -14.15 -17.80 12.02
N ARG A 145 -14.86 -18.85 11.61
CA ARG A 145 -15.18 -20.00 12.46
C ARG A 145 -14.78 -21.27 11.72
N LEU A 146 -13.71 -21.90 12.18
CA LEU A 146 -13.13 -23.08 11.54
C LEU A 146 -12.87 -24.20 12.56
N PRO A 147 -12.97 -25.46 12.14
CA PRO A 147 -12.61 -26.59 12.98
C PRO A 147 -11.08 -26.67 13.20
N LEU A 148 -10.65 -27.25 14.33
CA LEU A 148 -9.22 -27.25 14.73
C LEU A 148 -8.33 -28.19 13.90
N ASP A 149 -8.91 -29.15 13.17
CA ASP A 149 -8.22 -29.99 12.19
C ASP A 149 -7.66 -29.18 11.01
N GLN A 150 -8.15 -27.94 10.83
CA GLN A 150 -7.68 -26.96 9.84
C GLN A 150 -6.64 -25.98 10.43
N ALA A 151 -5.88 -26.38 11.45
CA ALA A 151 -4.86 -25.52 12.07
C ALA A 151 -3.81 -24.96 11.08
N ASN A 152 -3.53 -25.69 9.99
CA ASN A 152 -2.56 -25.27 8.97
C ASN A 152 -3.12 -24.25 7.97
N THR A 153 -4.39 -23.86 8.11
CA THR A 153 -4.98 -22.89 7.19
C THR A 153 -4.35 -21.52 7.36
N SER A 154 -3.89 -20.95 6.25
CA SER A 154 -3.29 -19.63 6.21
C SER A 154 -4.35 -18.55 5.98
N LEU A 155 -4.28 -17.51 6.81
CA LEU A 155 -5.09 -16.31 6.78
C LEU A 155 -4.17 -15.16 6.35
N THR A 156 -4.38 -14.67 5.14
CA THR A 156 -3.54 -13.64 4.52
C THR A 156 -4.31 -12.34 4.35
N CYS A 157 -3.82 -11.26 4.95
CA CYS A 157 -4.26 -9.92 4.63
C CYS A 157 -3.36 -9.34 3.55
N ASN A 158 -3.98 -8.76 2.52
CA ASN A 158 -3.30 -8.03 1.46
C ASN A 158 -3.72 -6.57 1.50
N ALA A 159 -2.76 -5.65 1.61
CA ALA A 159 -2.94 -4.21 1.51
C ALA A 159 -2.24 -3.70 0.25
N SER A 160 -2.92 -2.86 -0.53
CA SER A 160 -2.43 -2.42 -1.84
C SER A 160 -2.89 -1.01 -2.22
N ASN A 161 -2.08 -0.36 -3.05
CA ASN A 161 -2.44 0.83 -3.81
C ASN A 161 -2.12 0.61 -5.31
N GLN A 162 -2.07 1.67 -6.12
CA GLN A 162 -1.85 1.53 -7.58
C GLN A 162 -0.46 1.01 -7.96
N VAL A 163 0.53 1.09 -7.07
CA VAL A 163 1.94 0.86 -7.40
C VAL A 163 2.63 -0.18 -6.50
N ASP A 164 2.09 -0.47 -5.33
CA ASP A 164 2.69 -1.36 -4.34
C ASP A 164 1.63 -2.25 -3.67
N LEU A 165 2.06 -3.44 -3.25
CA LEU A 165 1.24 -4.47 -2.65
C LEU A 165 2.05 -5.19 -1.58
N LYS A 166 1.50 -5.27 -0.36
CA LYS A 166 2.11 -5.98 0.76
C LYS A 166 1.12 -6.88 1.45
N THR A 167 1.65 -8.01 1.94
CA THR A 167 0.85 -9.05 2.56
C THR A 167 1.39 -9.40 3.94
N ALA A 168 0.47 -9.75 4.83
CA ALA A 168 0.77 -10.41 6.09
C ALA A 168 -0.02 -11.71 6.15
N THR A 169 0.59 -12.75 6.70
CA THR A 169 -0.01 -14.09 6.78
C THR A 169 0.17 -14.63 8.18
N THR A 170 -0.88 -15.27 8.70
CA THR A 170 -0.85 -16.04 9.95
C THR A 170 -1.56 -17.37 9.74
N THR A 171 -1.29 -18.38 10.56
CA THR A 171 -2.02 -19.65 10.51
C THR A 171 -3.09 -19.71 11.59
N LEU A 172 -4.15 -20.47 11.36
CA LEU A 172 -5.18 -20.69 12.36
C LEU A 172 -4.58 -21.27 13.66
N GLY A 173 -3.66 -22.22 13.54
CA GLY A 173 -2.96 -22.83 14.67
C GLY A 173 -2.22 -21.81 15.53
N ASP A 174 -1.46 -20.90 14.91
CA ASP A 174 -0.70 -19.87 15.63
C ASP A 174 -1.60 -18.98 16.47
N VAL A 175 -2.75 -18.59 15.93
CA VAL A 175 -3.64 -17.67 16.64
C VAL A 175 -4.49 -18.38 17.69
N CYS A 176 -4.99 -19.59 17.39
CA CYS A 176 -5.81 -20.36 18.33
C CYS A 176 -4.98 -20.95 19.48
N ALA A 177 -3.67 -21.17 19.29
CA ALA A 177 -2.77 -21.60 20.36
C ALA A 177 -2.62 -20.54 21.48
N GLN A 178 -2.74 -19.24 21.15
CA GLN A 178 -2.64 -18.15 22.13
C GLN A 178 -3.84 -18.08 23.11
N GLY A 179 -4.96 -18.72 22.78
CA GLY A 179 -6.18 -18.74 23.60
C GLY A 179 -6.38 -20.01 24.42
N ARG A 180 -5.48 -20.99 24.31
CA ARG A 180 -5.57 -22.19 25.16
C ARG A 180 -5.14 -21.83 26.58
N PRO A 181 -5.95 -22.11 27.61
CA PRO A 181 -5.45 -22.12 28.98
C PRO A 181 -4.25 -23.08 29.03
N LEU A 182 -3.17 -22.67 29.71
CA LEU A 182 -2.16 -23.62 30.16
C LEU A 182 -2.89 -24.65 31.00
N THR A 183 -3.22 -25.80 30.41
CA THR A 183 -3.56 -26.97 31.17
C THR A 183 -2.27 -27.36 31.87
N THR A 184 -2.14 -26.93 33.13
CA THR A 184 -1.36 -27.66 34.11
C THR A 184 -1.98 -29.06 34.21
N SER A 185 -1.62 -29.91 33.24
CA SER A 185 -1.72 -31.34 33.40
C SER A 185 -0.78 -31.65 34.54
N GLY A 186 -1.35 -31.79 35.75
CA GLY A 186 -0.67 -32.28 36.91
C GLY A 186 -0.17 -33.69 36.63
N ARG A 187 0.99 -33.81 35.97
CA ARG A 187 1.97 -34.79 36.37
C ARG A 187 2.60 -34.26 37.64
N LYS A 188 2.30 -34.92 38.76
CA LYS A 188 3.15 -34.87 39.95
C LYS A 188 4.52 -35.41 39.53
N GLU A 189 5.37 -34.54 39.01
CA GLU A 189 6.80 -34.77 38.99
C GLU A 189 7.31 -34.31 40.34
N THR A 190 7.48 -35.30 41.23
CA THR A 190 8.14 -35.15 42.52
C THR A 190 9.56 -34.65 42.27
N CYS A 191 9.82 -33.36 42.49
CA CYS A 191 11.19 -32.87 42.61
C CYS A 191 11.76 -33.39 43.94
N HIS A 192 12.45 -34.52 43.85
CA HIS A 192 13.44 -34.92 44.84
C HIS A 192 14.68 -34.02 44.70
N TYR A 193 15.25 -33.67 45.86
CA TYR A 193 16.46 -32.89 46.15
C TYR A 193 16.27 -31.40 46.50
N CYS A 194 16.15 -31.18 47.81
CA CYS A 194 16.65 -30.01 48.54
C CYS A 194 18.17 -29.83 48.32
N LEU A 195 18.68 -28.60 48.49
CA LEU A 195 19.93 -28.33 49.21
C LEU A 195 20.04 -26.83 49.57
N GLN A 196 20.14 -26.62 50.89
CA GLN A 196 20.61 -25.48 51.71
C GLN A 196 20.01 -24.08 51.54
#